data_AF-A0A258LMC9-F1
#
_entry.id   AF-A0A258LMC9-F1
#
_cell.length_a   1.000
_cell.length_b   1.000
_cell.length_c   1.000
_cell.angle_alpha   90.00
_cell.angle_beta   90.00
_cell.angle_gamma   90.00
#
_symmetry.space_group_name_H-M   'P 1'
#
loop_
_entity.id
_entity.type
_entity.pdbx_description
1 polymer ?
#
loop_
_entity_poly.entity_id
_entity_poly.type
_entity_poly.pdbx_seq_one_letter_code
_entity_poly.pdbx_strand_id
1 'polypeptide(L)' 'MNPKFPWLKNYLEGVPHEIDLAGHASIVDFLEESFASYPDRIAIESMGHKISYRQLDILSKD' A
#
# COMPACT_ATOMS: atom_id res chain seq x y z
N MET A 1 -31.28 0.39 -4.23
CA MET A 1 -30.29 1.26 -3.52
C MET A 1 -28.91 0.92 -4.06
N ASN A 2 -28.12 1.91 -4.43
CA ASN A 2 -26.70 1.68 -4.75
C ASN A 2 -25.91 1.53 -3.45
N PRO A 3 -25.07 0.51 -3.30
CA PRO A 3 -24.20 0.39 -2.14
C PRO A 3 -23.22 1.57 -2.11
N LYS A 4 -22.87 2.05 -0.91
CA LYS A 4 -21.96 3.19 -0.72
C LYS A 4 -20.55 2.94 -1.30
N PHE A 5 -20.10 1.68 -1.26
CA PHE A 5 -18.78 1.25 -1.72
C PHE A 5 -18.89 -0.02 -2.61
N PRO A 6 -19.38 0.09 -3.86
CA PRO A 6 -19.65 -1.07 -4.74
C PRO A 6 -18.39 -1.88 -5.09
N TRP A 7 -17.20 -1.32 -4.90
CA TRP A 7 -15.92 -1.96 -5.21
C TRP A 7 -15.42 -2.94 -4.14
N LEU A 8 -15.91 -2.86 -2.89
CA LEU A 8 -15.44 -3.72 -1.79
C LEU A 8 -15.65 -5.21 -2.09
N LYS A 9 -16.70 -5.55 -2.86
CA LYS A 9 -16.94 -6.93 -3.31
C LYS A 9 -15.83 -7.53 -4.18
N ASN A 10 -14.93 -6.69 -4.72
CA ASN A 10 -13.81 -7.10 -5.56
C ASN A 10 -12.49 -7.14 -4.79
N TYR A 11 -12.48 -6.85 -3.49
CA TYR A 11 -11.29 -7.00 -2.67
C TYR A 11 -10.96 -8.48 -2.49
N LEU A 12 -9.67 -8.79 -2.44
CA LEU A 12 -9.21 -10.14 -2.14
C LEU A 12 -9.66 -10.54 -0.73
N GLU A 13 -9.87 -11.85 -0.54
CA GLU A 13 -10.17 -12.41 0.77
C GLU A 13 -9.07 -12.04 1.78
N GLY A 14 -9.49 -11.56 2.96
CA GLY A 14 -8.58 -11.12 4.01
C GLY A 14 -8.11 -9.66 3.92
N VAL A 15 -8.44 -8.92 2.85
CA VAL A 15 -8.17 -7.48 2.78
C VAL A 15 -9.23 -6.72 3.59
N PRO A 16 -8.85 -5.96 4.63
CA PRO A 16 -9.80 -5.21 5.43
C PRO A 16 -10.42 -4.06 4.62
N HIS A 17 -11.68 -3.74 4.89
CA HIS A 17 -12.39 -2.63 4.24
C HIS A 17 -11.98 -1.25 4.77
N GLU A 18 -11.39 -1.22 5.97
CA GLU A 18 -10.92 -0.03 6.65
C GLU A 18 -9.47 -0.26 7.08
N ILE A 19 -8.64 0.76 6.96
CA ILE A 19 -7.23 0.69 7.35
C ILE A 19 -7.12 1.22 8.78
N ASP A 20 -6.54 0.42 9.67
CA ASP A 20 -6.16 0.88 11.00
C ASP A 20 -4.74 1.44 10.97
N LEU A 21 -4.60 2.74 11.23
CA LEU A 21 -3.31 3.43 11.32
C LEU A 21 -2.93 3.73 12.78
N ALA A 22 -3.62 3.10 13.76
CA ALA A 22 -3.30 3.26 15.17
C ALA A 22 -1.82 2.91 15.42
N GLY A 23 -1.04 3.91 15.84
CA GLY A 23 0.39 3.77 16.11
C GLY A 23 1.30 4.51 15.13
N HIS A 24 0.79 4.96 13.97
CA HIS A 24 1.56 5.76 13.02
C HIS A 24 1.18 7.23 13.08
N ALA A 25 2.17 8.11 12.96
CA ALA A 25 1.95 9.56 12.98
C ALA A 25 1.29 10.06 11.68
N SER A 26 1.50 9.34 10.58
CA SER A 26 0.94 9.67 9.26
C SER A 26 1.05 8.47 8.31
N ILE A 27 0.44 8.59 7.12
CA ILE A 27 0.63 7.62 6.04
C ILE A 27 2.10 7.59 5.59
N VAL A 28 2.79 8.74 5.61
CA VAL A 28 4.22 8.81 5.26
C VAL A 28 5.05 7.99 6.25
N ASP A 29 4.78 8.13 7.54
CA ASP A 29 5.46 7.38 8.61
C ASP A 29 5.29 5.86 8.43
N PHE A 30 4.07 5.40 8.14
CA PHE A 30 3.79 4.00 7.79
C PHE A 30 4.57 3.51 6.55
N LEU A 31 4.70 4.36 5.52
CA LEU A 31 5.43 4.02 4.30
C LEU A 31 6.94 3.95 4.55
N GLU A 32 7.52 4.89 5.31
CA GLU A 32 8.94 4.87 5.68
C GLU A 32 9.30 3.59 6.46
N GLU A 33 8.46 3.17 7.42
CA GLU A 33 8.64 1.89 8.12
C GLU A 33 8.57 0.69 7.16
N SER A 34 7.64 0.73 6.19
CA SER A 34 7.51 -0.31 5.18
C SER A 34 8.73 -0.38 4.25
N PHE A 35 9.31 0.77 3.87
CA PHE A 35 10.54 0.85 3.08
C PHE A 35 11.71 0.19 3.82
N ALA A 36 11.84 0.44 5.13
CA ALA A 36 12.88 -0.14 5.96
C ALA A 36 12.68 -1.66 6.19
N SER A 37 11.45 -2.09 6.43
CA SER A 37 11.13 -3.48 6.82
C SER A 37 11.09 -4.46 5.66
N TYR A 38 10.73 -3.98 4.45
CA TYR A 38 10.46 -4.85 3.30
C TYR A 38 11.07 -4.37 1.98
N PRO A 39 12.35 -3.95 1.95
CA PRO A 39 12.91 -3.20 0.82
C PRO A 39 12.87 -3.95 -0.52
N ASP A 40 12.99 -5.28 -0.48
CA ASP A 40 13.05 -6.12 -1.69
C ASP A 40 11.68 -6.72 -2.07
N ARG A 41 10.62 -6.48 -1.28
CA ARG A 41 9.25 -6.87 -1.67
C ARG A 41 8.72 -5.94 -2.75
N ILE A 42 7.81 -6.45 -3.58
CA ILE A 42 7.11 -5.66 -4.59
C ILE A 42 6.08 -4.77 -3.89
N ALA A 43 6.19 -3.46 -4.06
CA ALA A 43 5.26 -2.47 -3.53
C ALA A 43 4.15 -2.15 -4.52
N ILE A 44 4.49 -2.04 -5.82
CA ILE A 44 3.56 -1.71 -6.89
C ILE A 44 3.77 -2.70 -8.04
N GLU A 45 2.66 -3.25 -8.55
CA GLU A 45 2.61 -4.01 -9.79
C GLU A 45 1.53 -3.43 -10.70
N SER A 46 1.90 -3.07 -11.93
CA SER A 46 0.98 -2.53 -12.93
C SER A 46 1.35 -3.05 -14.31
N MET A 47 0.42 -3.74 -14.96
CA MET A 47 0.61 -4.30 -16.32
C MET A 47 1.91 -5.11 -16.49
N GLY A 48 2.32 -5.85 -15.46
CA GLY A 48 3.56 -6.66 -15.45
C GLY A 48 4.83 -5.86 -15.14
N HIS A 49 4.76 -4.53 -15.05
CA HIS A 49 5.83 -3.72 -14.47
C HIS A 49 5.76 -3.77 -12.94
N LYS A 50 6.93 -3.89 -12.29
CA LYS A 50 7.04 -4.06 -10.84
C LYS A 50 8.05 -3.07 -10.27
N ILE A 51 7.69 -2.47 -9.15
CA ILE A 51 8.54 -1.56 -8.37
C ILE A 51 8.64 -2.13 -6.95
N SER A 52 9.85 -2.36 -6.46
CA SER A 52 10.09 -2.75 -5.08
C SER A 52 9.94 -1.57 -4.12
N TYR A 53 9.75 -1.85 -2.83
CA TYR A 53 9.72 -0.80 -1.79
C TYR A 53 10.98 0.08 -1.83
N ARG A 54 12.17 -0.51 -2.05
CA ARG A 54 13.43 0.24 -2.21
C ARG A 54 13.43 1.17 -3.43
N GLN A 55 12.92 0.70 -4.56
CA GLN A 55 12.85 1.52 -5.77
C GLN A 55 11.85 2.66 -5.61
N LEU A 56 10.71 2.38 -4.97
CA LEU A 56 9.70 3.38 -4.67
C LEU A 56 10.23 4.47 -3.72
N ASP A 57 10.98 4.09 -2.69
CA ASP A 57 11.63 5.03 -1.76
C ASP A 57 12.52 6.03 -2.49
N ILE A 58 13.42 5.53 -3.35
CA ILE A 58 14.33 6.36 -4.16
C ILE A 58 13.51 7.31 -5.07
N LEU A 59 12.56 6.76 -5.84
CA LEU A 59 11.76 7.53 -6.80
C LEU A 59 10.85 8.58 -6.15
N SER A 60 10.51 8.42 -4.87
CA SER A 60 9.65 9.36 -4.14
C SER A 60 10.39 10.61 -3.64
N LYS A 61 11.73 10.57 -3.67
CA LYS A 61 12.62 11.62 -3.14
C LYS A 61 13.31 12.44 -4.25
N ASP A 62 13.16 12.03 -5.51
CA ASP A 62 13.63 12.72 -6.72
C ASP A 62 12.68 13.88 -7.11
#